data_AF-A0A935CQ22-F1
#
_entry.id   AF-A0A935CQ22-F1
#
_cell.length_a   1.000
_cell.length_b   1.000
_cell.length_c   1.000
_cell.angle_alpha   90.00
_cell.angle_beta   90.00
_cell.angle_gamma   90.00
#
_symmetry.space_group_name_H-M   'P 1'
#
loop_
_entity.id
_entity.type
_entity.pdbx_description
1 polymer ?
#
loop_
_entity_poly.entity_id
_entity_poly.type
_entity_poly.pdbx_seq_one_letter_code
_entity_poly.pdbx_strand_id
1 'polypeptide(L)'
;MVAIPGLLRLFAQYPKLGGLFGLVAAVAFAYLGFVSWNEVQKMPDAPINVSVTQAAALVNWGESAWVTLQHIQWDCENIVHSYVSRRSYRTEILFTDETNSVLGVALFSRSKRLSCAELTDTELTGVLSRIEDRFYERMPARGFNLTRYNGTTMRVHLCTFCGRDNSTLGVICGLVMAPLGLSMYPLCLSLRKHYLAKGIL
;
A
#
# COMPACT_ATOMS: atom_id res chain seq x y z
N MET A 1 8.30 -2.77 -43.07
CA MET A 1 8.63 -1.61 -42.21
C MET A 1 8.22 -1.95 -40.79
N VAL A 2 9.15 -2.06 -39.85
CA VAL A 2 8.82 -2.27 -38.44
C VAL A 2 8.42 -0.91 -37.87
N ALA A 3 7.16 -0.77 -37.43
CA ALA A 3 6.70 0.44 -36.77
C ALA A 3 7.52 0.63 -35.49
N ILE A 4 8.44 1.60 -35.50
CA ILE A 4 9.16 1.99 -34.30
C ILE A 4 8.17 2.72 -33.40
N PRO A 5 7.96 2.27 -32.15
CA PRO A 5 7.13 2.98 -31.19
C PRO A 5 7.55 4.45 -31.12
N GLY A 6 6.61 5.39 -31.32
CA GLY A 6 6.90 6.82 -31.38
C GLY A 6 7.68 7.34 -30.16
N LEU A 7 7.49 6.70 -29.00
CA LEU A 7 8.21 7.00 -27.76
C LEU A 7 9.72 6.72 -27.86
N LEU A 8 10.13 5.60 -28.48
CA LEU A 8 11.54 5.24 -28.65
C LEU A 8 12.25 6.20 -29.60
N ARG A 9 11.55 6.64 -30.65
CA ARG A 9 12.08 7.66 -31.57
C ARG A 9 12.26 9.00 -30.87
N LEU A 10 11.29 9.41 -30.04
CA LEU A 10 11.36 10.64 -29.27
C LEU A 10 12.54 10.63 -28.27
N PHE A 11 12.74 9.52 -27.55
CA PHE A 11 13.88 9.39 -26.64
C PHE A 11 15.24 9.27 -27.33
N ALA A 12 15.30 8.69 -28.53
CA ALA A 12 16.50 8.69 -29.34
C ALA A 12 16.83 10.11 -29.87
N GLN A 13 15.81 10.88 -30.25
CA GLN A 13 15.98 12.27 -30.73
C GLN A 13 16.36 13.23 -29.60
N TYR A 14 15.79 13.03 -28.40
CA TYR A 14 16.04 13.85 -27.21
C TYR A 14 16.51 13.01 -26.01
N PRO A 15 17.76 12.50 -26.00
CA PRO A 15 18.26 11.63 -24.94
C PRO A 15 18.23 12.26 -23.55
N LYS A 16 18.37 13.59 -23.46
CA LYS A 16 18.29 14.33 -22.19
C LYS A 16 16.91 14.24 -21.56
N LEU A 17 15.83 14.28 -22.36
CA LEU A 17 14.47 14.12 -21.85
C LEU A 17 14.23 12.69 -21.34
N GLY A 18 14.72 11.68 -22.08
CA GLY A 18 14.69 10.29 -21.62
C GLY A 18 15.49 10.08 -20.34
N GLY A 19 16.66 10.72 -20.23
CA GLY A 19 17.48 10.69 -19.01
C GLY A 19 16.82 11.36 -17.81
N LEU A 20 16.17 12.51 -17.99
CA LEU A 20 15.43 13.19 -16.94
C LEU A 20 14.26 12.34 -16.44
N PHE A 21 13.49 11.75 -17.36
CA PHE A 21 12.39 10.84 -17.01
C PHE A 21 12.92 9.62 -16.24
N GLY A 22 14.00 9.01 -16.72
CA GLY A 22 14.67 7.90 -16.05
C GLY A 22 15.16 8.26 -14.65
N LEU A 23 15.73 9.46 -14.47
CA LEU A 23 16.18 9.96 -13.16
C LEU A 23 14.99 10.14 -12.20
N VAL A 24 13.91 10.79 -12.64
CA VAL A 24 12.71 10.98 -11.82
C VAL A 24 12.11 9.64 -11.40
N ALA A 25 12.01 8.70 -12.34
CA ALA A 25 11.56 7.33 -12.03
C ALA A 25 12.50 6.65 -11.03
N ALA A 26 13.82 6.75 -11.23
CA ALA A 26 14.80 6.14 -10.33
C ALA A 26 14.71 6.67 -8.90
N VAL A 27 14.58 8.00 -8.73
CA VAL A 27 14.40 8.60 -7.40
C VAL A 27 13.09 8.14 -6.76
N ALA A 28 11.98 8.13 -7.51
CA ALA A 28 10.69 7.69 -6.99
C ALA A 28 10.72 6.22 -6.55
N PHE A 29 11.26 5.31 -7.37
CA PHE A 29 11.35 3.90 -7.04
C PHE A 29 12.37 3.59 -5.94
N ALA A 30 13.48 4.33 -5.86
CA ALA A 30 14.44 4.20 -4.77
C ALA A 30 13.82 4.63 -3.44
N TYR A 31 13.08 5.75 -3.42
CA TYR A 31 12.36 6.21 -2.24
C TYR A 31 11.30 5.18 -1.81
N LEU A 32 10.49 4.69 -2.75
CA LEU A 32 9.49 3.64 -2.47
C LEU A 32 10.12 2.36 -1.93
N GLY A 33 11.24 1.92 -2.53
CA GLY A 33 11.99 0.75 -2.06
C GLY A 33 12.54 0.93 -0.65
N PHE A 34 13.09 2.12 -0.33
CA PHE A 34 13.60 2.45 0.99
C PHE A 34 12.49 2.48 2.06
N VAL A 35 11.36 3.13 1.77
CA VAL A 35 10.20 3.14 2.66
C VAL A 35 9.70 1.71 2.90
N SER A 36 9.58 0.92 1.83
CA SER A 36 9.13 -0.47 1.93
C SER A 36 10.10 -1.33 2.73
N TRP A 37 11.41 -1.11 2.59
CA TRP A 37 12.43 -1.80 3.39
C TRP A 37 12.30 -1.51 4.88
N ASN A 38 12.12 -0.24 5.25
CA ASN A 38 11.90 0.15 6.65
C ASN A 38 10.66 -0.51 7.25
N GLU A 39 9.60 -0.69 6.46
CA GLU A 39 8.40 -1.40 6.91
C GLU A 39 8.65 -2.92 7.06
N VAL A 40 9.36 -3.56 6.13
CA VAL A 40 9.74 -4.98 6.24
C VAL A 40 10.53 -5.26 7.53
N GLN A 41 11.45 -4.36 7.91
CA GLN A 41 12.27 -4.53 9.12
C GLN A 41 11.47 -4.46 10.42
N LYS A 42 10.30 -3.82 10.42
CA LYS A 42 9.42 -3.70 11.59
C LYS A 42 8.36 -4.80 11.64
N MET A 43 8.14 -5.52 10.53
CA MET A 43 7.08 -6.51 10.43
C MET A 43 7.61 -7.93 10.70
N PRO A 44 6.87 -8.77 11.44
CA PRO A 44 7.21 -10.16 11.66
C PRO A 44 7.19 -10.97 10.36
N ASP A 45 7.89 -12.12 10.33
CA ASP A 45 7.97 -12.99 9.14
C ASP A 45 6.60 -13.58 8.73
N ALA A 46 5.68 -13.69 9.69
CA ALA A 46 4.31 -14.16 9.51
C ALA A 46 3.36 -13.29 10.35
N PRO A 47 2.07 -13.18 9.99
CA PRO A 47 1.12 -12.44 10.81
C PRO A 47 1.01 -13.10 12.19
N ILE A 48 1.00 -12.29 13.25
CA ILE A 48 0.93 -12.81 14.62
C ILE A 48 -0.53 -13.12 14.95
N ASN A 49 -0.81 -14.33 15.44
CA ASN A 49 -2.12 -14.69 15.93
C ASN A 49 -2.32 -14.04 17.31
N VAL A 50 -3.31 -13.15 17.40
CA VAL A 50 -3.58 -12.41 18.64
C VAL A 50 -5.06 -12.41 18.98
N SER A 51 -5.37 -12.43 20.28
CA SER A 51 -6.72 -12.16 20.79
C SER A 51 -7.05 -10.67 20.68
N VAL A 52 -8.34 -10.31 20.82
CA VAL A 52 -8.81 -8.91 20.89
C VAL A 52 -8.08 -8.11 21.98
N THR A 53 -7.85 -8.72 23.14
CA THR A 53 -7.16 -8.09 24.28
C THR A 53 -5.68 -7.83 23.99
N GLN A 54 -5.01 -8.74 23.30
CA GLN A 54 -3.63 -8.56 22.86
C GLN A 54 -3.51 -7.55 21.72
N ALA A 55 -4.47 -7.55 20.78
CA ALA A 55 -4.59 -6.55 19.73
C ALA A 55 -4.71 -5.13 20.30
N ALA A 56 -5.53 -4.93 21.35
CA ALA A 56 -5.65 -3.65 22.03
C ALA A 56 -4.31 -3.20 22.65
N ALA A 57 -3.56 -4.12 23.26
CA ALA A 57 -2.25 -3.81 23.81
C ALA A 57 -1.26 -3.38 22.72
N LEU A 58 -1.21 -4.09 21.58
CA LEU A 58 -0.34 -3.75 20.44
C LEU A 58 -0.67 -2.37 19.85
N VAL A 59 -1.96 -2.08 19.69
CA VAL A 59 -2.43 -0.80 19.13
C VAL A 59 -2.13 0.38 20.07
N ASN A 60 -2.25 0.18 21.39
CA ASN A 60 -1.96 1.22 22.38
C ASN A 60 -0.49 1.68 22.37
N TRP A 61 0.43 0.80 21.97
CA TRP A 61 1.86 1.10 21.91
C TRP A 61 2.24 1.97 20.69
N GLY A 62 1.26 2.33 19.84
CA GLY A 62 1.42 3.27 18.74
C GLY A 62 2.01 2.65 17.47
N GLU A 63 2.23 1.34 17.46
CA GLU A 63 2.78 0.61 16.31
C GLU A 63 1.66 -0.02 15.48
N SER A 64 1.84 -0.02 14.15
CA SER A 64 0.96 -0.79 13.27
C SER A 64 1.39 -2.25 13.30
N ALA A 65 0.47 -3.16 13.59
CA ALA A 65 0.78 -4.58 13.75
C ALA A 65 0.16 -5.40 12.62
N TRP A 66 0.94 -6.32 12.04
CA TRP A 66 0.45 -7.31 11.08
C TRP A 66 0.01 -8.57 11.83
N VAL A 67 -1.29 -8.82 11.83
CA VAL A 67 -1.90 -9.82 12.71
C VAL A 67 -2.96 -10.65 12.00
N THR A 68 -3.20 -11.83 12.56
CA THR A 68 -4.39 -12.63 12.29
C THR A 68 -5.24 -12.61 13.55
N LEU A 69 -6.48 -12.15 13.39
CA LEU A 69 -7.37 -11.92 14.52
C LEU A 69 -8.33 -13.09 14.67
N GLN A 70 -8.44 -13.60 15.90
CA GLN A 70 -9.34 -14.69 16.26
C GLN A 70 -10.43 -14.19 17.21
N HIS A 71 -11.66 -14.69 17.02
CA HIS A 71 -12.81 -14.46 17.90
C HIS A 71 -13.13 -12.99 18.17
N ILE A 72 -13.23 -12.18 17.10
CA ILE A 72 -13.56 -10.75 17.19
C ILE A 72 -15.06 -10.52 16.95
N GLN A 73 -15.66 -9.67 17.80
CA GLN A 73 -16.93 -9.04 17.48
C GLN A 73 -16.68 -7.81 16.62
N TRP A 74 -17.12 -7.90 15.38
CA TRP A 74 -16.96 -6.85 14.39
C TRP A 74 -18.15 -5.88 14.45
N ASP A 75 -17.87 -4.57 14.41
CA ASP A 75 -18.90 -3.56 14.25
C ASP A 75 -19.35 -3.52 12.78
N CYS A 76 -20.26 -4.42 12.45
CA CYS A 76 -20.72 -4.63 11.09
C CYS A 76 -21.61 -3.50 10.55
N GLU A 77 -22.12 -2.62 11.40
CA GLU A 77 -22.89 -1.45 10.98
C GLU A 77 -21.99 -0.36 10.40
N ASN A 78 -20.70 -0.38 10.74
CA ASN A 78 -19.74 0.66 10.39
C ASN A 78 -18.60 0.16 9.51
N ILE A 79 -18.88 -0.80 8.62
CA ILE A 79 -17.91 -1.27 7.62
C ILE A 79 -17.78 -0.24 6.50
N VAL A 80 -16.55 0.16 6.18
CA VAL A 80 -16.28 0.99 5.01
C VAL A 80 -15.43 0.26 3.99
N HIS A 81 -15.89 0.33 2.74
CA HIS A 81 -15.14 -0.17 1.59
C HIS A 81 -14.64 1.00 0.76
N SER A 82 -13.32 1.11 0.65
CA SER A 82 -12.66 2.03 -0.27
C SER A 82 -12.19 1.27 -1.52
N TYR A 83 -12.45 1.86 -2.68
CA TYR A 83 -12.00 1.31 -3.96
C TYR A 83 -10.54 1.72 -4.18
N VAL A 84 -9.64 0.73 -4.26
CA VAL A 84 -8.21 0.99 -4.48
C VAL A 84 -7.86 0.82 -5.95
N SER A 85 -8.42 -0.22 -6.60
CA SER A 85 -8.24 -0.46 -8.03
C SER A 85 -9.37 -1.31 -8.61
N ARG A 86 -9.39 -1.51 -9.94
CA ARG A 86 -10.34 -2.39 -10.65
C ARG A 86 -10.43 -3.81 -10.10
N ARG A 87 -9.41 -4.26 -9.36
CA ARG A 87 -9.33 -5.61 -8.81
C ARG A 87 -9.11 -5.64 -7.30
N SER A 88 -9.17 -4.51 -6.61
CA SER A 88 -8.93 -4.48 -5.17
C SER A 88 -9.83 -3.47 -4.44
N TYR A 89 -10.42 -3.98 -3.37
CA TYR A 89 -11.13 -3.22 -2.36
C TYR A 89 -10.30 -3.24 -1.08
N ARG A 90 -10.24 -2.09 -0.42
CA ARG A 90 -9.81 -1.99 0.96
C ARG A 90 -11.06 -1.94 1.83
N THR A 91 -11.07 -2.77 2.86
CA THR A 91 -12.13 -2.80 3.87
C THR A 91 -11.53 -2.32 5.17
N GLU A 92 -12.16 -1.31 5.75
CA GLU A 92 -11.82 -0.72 7.04
C GLU A 92 -12.97 -1.01 7.99
N ILE A 93 -12.65 -1.54 9.16
CA ILE A 93 -13.64 -1.90 10.16
C ILE A 93 -13.12 -1.60 11.56
N LEU A 94 -14.00 -1.06 12.40
CA LEU A 94 -13.72 -0.90 13.81
C LEU A 94 -13.87 -2.23 14.52
N PHE A 95 -12.95 -2.52 15.43
CA PHE A 95 -13.12 -3.62 16.37
C PHE A 95 -13.26 -3.03 17.77
N THR A 96 -14.17 -3.65 18.53
CA THR A 96 -14.49 -3.26 19.89
C THR A 96 -14.14 -4.36 20.86
N ASP A 97 -14.06 -4.02 22.14
CA ASP A 97 -14.11 -5.03 23.19
C ASP A 97 -15.55 -5.49 23.45
N GLU A 98 -15.71 -6.38 24.43
CA GLU A 98 -17.00 -6.90 24.90
C GLU A 98 -17.91 -5.80 25.49
N THR A 99 -17.37 -4.61 25.80
CA THR A 99 -18.12 -3.45 26.30
C THR A 99 -18.56 -2.49 25.20
N ASN A 100 -18.31 -2.83 23.92
CA ASN A 100 -18.48 -1.98 22.74
C ASN A 100 -17.58 -0.73 22.72
N SER A 101 -16.49 -0.72 23.48
CA SER A 101 -15.50 0.36 23.40
C SER A 101 -14.62 0.17 22.17
N VAL A 102 -14.44 1.22 21.36
CA VAL A 102 -13.54 1.17 20.18
C VAL A 102 -12.12 0.93 20.62
N LEU A 103 -11.50 -0.14 20.11
CA LEU A 103 -10.10 -0.47 20.37
C LEU A 103 -9.18 0.00 19.23
N GLY A 104 -9.68 0.04 17.99
CA GLY A 104 -8.91 0.51 16.83
C GLY A 104 -9.58 0.20 15.49
N VAL A 105 -8.81 0.35 14.41
CA VAL A 105 -9.24 0.01 13.04
C VAL A 105 -8.43 -1.18 12.54
N ALA A 106 -9.13 -2.18 12.00
CA ALA A 106 -8.54 -3.23 11.20
C ALA A 106 -8.67 -2.90 9.70
N LEU A 107 -7.57 -3.04 8.97
CA LEU A 107 -7.51 -2.83 7.53
C LEU A 107 -7.25 -4.13 6.78
N PHE A 108 -8.15 -4.45 5.86
CA PHE A 108 -8.09 -5.65 5.02
C PHE A 108 -8.04 -5.25 3.53
N SER A 109 -7.10 -5.81 2.77
CA SER A 109 -7.00 -5.61 1.32
C SER A 109 -7.34 -6.89 0.57
N ARG A 110 -8.43 -6.91 -0.20
CA ARG A 110 -8.89 -8.09 -0.94
C ARG A 110 -9.45 -7.76 -2.32
N SER A 111 -9.59 -8.77 -3.17
CA SER A 111 -10.17 -8.62 -4.51
C SER A 111 -11.69 -8.43 -4.52
N LYS A 112 -12.36 -8.76 -3.41
CA LYS A 112 -13.79 -8.57 -3.18
C LYS A 112 -13.99 -7.80 -1.88
N ARG A 113 -15.14 -7.13 -1.78
CA ARG A 113 -15.59 -6.52 -0.52
C ARG A 113 -15.87 -7.63 0.48
N LEU A 114 -15.43 -7.44 1.73
CA LEU A 114 -15.73 -8.36 2.83
C LEU A 114 -17.11 -8.06 3.38
N SER A 115 -17.97 -9.06 3.42
CA SER A 115 -19.24 -9.00 4.14
C SER A 115 -19.05 -9.35 5.61
N CYS A 116 -19.96 -8.88 6.47
CA CYS A 116 -19.92 -9.20 7.91
C CYS A 116 -19.86 -10.72 8.20
N ALA A 117 -20.62 -11.53 7.43
CA ALA A 117 -20.60 -12.98 7.58
C ALA A 117 -19.21 -13.59 7.31
N GLU A 118 -18.48 -13.07 6.31
CA GLU A 118 -17.11 -13.50 6.03
C GLU A 118 -16.12 -13.08 7.14
N LEU A 119 -16.43 -12.00 7.89
CA LEU A 119 -15.58 -11.53 8.98
C LEU A 119 -15.68 -12.41 10.24
N THR A 120 -16.84 -13.03 10.47
CA THR A 120 -17.08 -13.86 11.65
C THR A 120 -16.59 -15.30 11.47
N ASP A 121 -16.66 -15.82 10.25
CA ASP A 121 -16.40 -17.24 9.97
C ASP A 121 -14.98 -17.54 9.48
N THR A 122 -14.12 -16.54 9.28
CA THR A 122 -12.77 -16.75 8.74
C THR A 122 -11.67 -16.06 9.57
N GLU A 123 -10.53 -16.74 9.70
CA GLU A 123 -9.31 -16.10 10.17
C GLU A 123 -8.89 -15.04 9.15
N LEU A 124 -8.89 -13.79 9.58
CA LEU A 124 -8.56 -12.66 8.71
C LEU A 124 -7.21 -12.08 9.07
N THR A 125 -6.32 -12.11 8.09
CA THR A 125 -5.03 -11.44 8.15
C THR A 125 -5.18 -9.99 7.68
N GLY A 126 -4.77 -9.06 8.54
CA GLY A 126 -4.89 -7.63 8.28
C GLY A 126 -3.85 -6.83 9.05
N VAL A 127 -3.91 -5.51 8.89
CA VAL A 127 -3.09 -4.58 9.67
C VAL A 127 -3.99 -3.89 10.69
N LEU A 128 -3.55 -3.88 11.94
CA LEU A 128 -4.17 -3.09 13.00
C LEU A 128 -3.47 -1.74 13.12
N SER A 129 -4.26 -0.68 13.27
CA SER A 129 -3.75 0.66 13.49
C SER A 129 -4.55 1.40 14.56
N ARG A 130 -3.85 2.26 15.30
CA ARG A 130 -4.45 3.12 16.32
C ARG A 130 -5.21 4.27 15.66
N ILE A 131 -6.40 4.54 16.18
CA ILE A 131 -7.14 5.75 15.89
C ILE A 131 -6.51 6.87 16.72
N GLU A 132 -6.01 7.93 16.07
CA GLU A 132 -5.39 9.04 16.81
C GLU A 132 -6.43 9.74 17.69
N ASP A 133 -6.06 10.09 18.92
CA ASP A 133 -6.97 10.61 19.95
C ASP A 133 -7.75 11.86 19.52
N ARG A 134 -7.19 12.68 18.62
CA ARG A 134 -7.85 13.87 18.06
C ARG A 134 -9.09 13.56 17.20
N PHE A 135 -9.27 12.30 16.80
CA PHE A 135 -10.44 11.82 16.10
C PHE A 135 -11.36 10.97 16.99
N TYR A 136 -10.96 10.78 18.26
CA TYR A 136 -11.73 10.10 19.30
C TYR A 136 -12.72 11.07 19.93
N GLU A 137 -13.61 11.67 19.13
CA GLU A 137 -14.82 12.28 19.69
C GLU A 137 -15.85 11.17 19.86
N ARG A 138 -16.18 10.89 21.13
CA ARG A 138 -17.20 9.94 21.63
C ARG A 138 -18.17 9.48 20.53
N MET A 139 -18.21 8.17 20.29
CA MET A 139 -19.16 7.53 19.37
C MET A 139 -20.55 8.18 19.48
N PRO A 140 -21.09 8.81 18.42
CA PRO A 140 -22.49 9.18 18.42
C PRO A 140 -23.32 7.89 18.46
N ALA A 141 -24.47 7.90 19.15
CA ALA A 141 -25.38 6.75 19.27
C ALA A 141 -25.97 6.24 17.93
N ARG A 142 -25.54 6.80 16.79
CA ARG A 142 -25.97 6.46 15.43
C ARG A 142 -24.77 6.48 14.48
N GLY A 143 -24.02 5.38 14.48
CA GLY A 143 -23.05 5.04 13.43
C GLY A 143 -21.78 5.91 13.41
N PHE A 144 -20.65 5.24 13.22
CA PHE A 144 -19.36 5.89 12.99
C PHE A 144 -19.10 6.00 11.49
N ASN A 145 -19.01 7.24 10.98
CA ASN A 145 -18.78 7.46 9.56
C ASN A 145 -17.28 7.45 9.21
N LEU A 146 -16.72 6.25 8.99
CA LEU A 146 -15.33 6.07 8.53
C LEU A 146 -15.05 6.76 7.18
N THR A 147 -16.05 7.08 6.35
CA THR A 147 -15.81 7.73 5.04
C THR A 147 -15.24 9.15 5.13
N ARG A 148 -15.33 9.79 6.31
CA ARG A 148 -14.73 11.11 6.58
C ARG A 148 -13.49 11.03 7.48
N TYR A 149 -13.04 9.82 7.83
CA TYR A 149 -11.88 9.63 8.69
C TYR A 149 -10.58 9.87 7.91
N ASN A 150 -10.00 11.05 8.12
CA ASN A 150 -8.78 11.52 7.46
C ASN A 150 -7.51 11.24 8.31
N GLY A 151 -7.59 10.30 9.25
CA GLY A 151 -6.50 9.89 10.13
C GLY A 151 -5.79 8.66 9.57
N THR A 152 -4.45 8.67 9.56
CA THR A 152 -3.51 7.66 9.04
C THR A 152 -3.72 7.16 7.60
N THR A 153 -4.93 7.19 7.04
CA THR A 153 -5.33 6.84 5.66
C THR A 153 -4.47 7.52 4.60
N MET A 154 -3.92 8.70 4.85
CA MET A 154 -2.96 9.35 3.94
C MET A 154 -1.56 8.71 3.96
N ARG A 155 -1.09 8.20 5.11
CA ARG A 155 0.09 7.31 5.17
C ARG A 155 -0.24 5.94 4.58
N VAL A 156 -1.47 5.45 4.73
CA VAL A 156 -1.93 4.17 4.16
C VAL A 156 -2.28 4.26 2.65
N HIS A 157 -2.43 5.46 2.07
CA HIS A 157 -2.50 5.63 0.62
C HIS A 157 -1.16 5.34 -0.06
N LEU A 158 -0.06 5.48 0.69
CA LEU A 158 1.28 5.01 0.31
C LEU A 158 1.61 3.63 0.90
N CYS A 159 0.84 3.11 1.87
CA CYS A 159 0.73 1.66 2.10
C CYS A 159 -0.10 1.02 0.98
N THR A 160 0.38 1.10 -0.26
CA THR A 160 -0.11 0.25 -1.37
C THR A 160 0.18 -1.23 -1.12
N PHE A 161 0.69 -1.56 0.06
CA PHE A 161 1.26 -2.82 0.45
C PHE A 161 0.95 -3.12 1.93
N CYS A 162 -0.26 -3.59 2.24
CA CYS A 162 -0.58 -4.05 3.59
C CYS A 162 0.09 -5.40 3.84
N GLY A 163 0.98 -5.48 4.84
CA GLY A 163 1.67 -6.72 5.23
C GLY A 163 3.04 -6.91 4.58
N ARG A 164 3.82 -7.84 5.13
CA ARG A 164 5.25 -8.02 4.79
C ARG A 164 5.48 -8.45 3.34
N ASP A 165 4.65 -9.33 2.79
CA ASP A 165 4.77 -9.79 1.39
C ASP A 165 4.70 -8.64 0.39
N ASN A 166 3.79 -7.72 0.68
CA ASN A 166 3.56 -6.57 -0.17
C ASN A 166 4.70 -5.54 -0.03
N SER A 167 5.18 -5.29 1.19
CA SER A 167 6.36 -4.44 1.40
C SER A 167 7.60 -5.05 0.74
N THR A 168 7.72 -6.38 0.74
CA THR A 168 8.78 -7.10 0.02
C THR A 168 8.70 -6.86 -1.48
N LEU A 169 7.49 -6.88 -2.07
CA LEU A 169 7.29 -6.51 -3.47
C LEU A 169 7.73 -5.07 -3.75
N GLY A 170 7.44 -4.13 -2.86
CA GLY A 170 7.90 -2.74 -2.95
C GLY A 170 9.44 -2.63 -2.97
N VAL A 171 10.13 -3.40 -2.13
CA VAL A 171 11.60 -3.50 -2.12
C VAL A 171 12.12 -4.03 -3.46
N ILE A 172 11.55 -5.13 -3.97
CA ILE A 172 11.94 -5.73 -5.25
C ILE A 172 11.73 -4.71 -6.39
N CYS A 173 10.56 -4.05 -6.43
CA CYS A 173 10.29 -3.01 -7.41
C CYS A 173 11.31 -1.87 -7.33
N GLY A 174 11.66 -1.41 -6.13
CA GLY A 174 12.69 -0.40 -5.95
C GLY A 174 14.06 -0.84 -6.48
N LEU A 175 14.49 -2.05 -6.14
CA LEU A 175 15.77 -2.63 -6.56
C LEU A 175 15.88 -2.84 -8.07
N VAL A 176 14.78 -3.16 -8.75
CA VAL A 176 14.77 -3.39 -10.21
C VAL A 176 14.56 -2.10 -10.98
N MET A 177 13.58 -1.28 -10.59
CA MET A 177 13.17 -0.11 -11.36
C MET A 177 14.12 1.06 -11.20
N ALA A 178 14.81 1.21 -10.05
CA ALA A 178 15.77 2.30 -9.88
C ALA A 178 16.99 2.17 -10.81
N PRO A 179 17.67 1.00 -10.93
CA PRO A 179 18.71 0.80 -11.93
C PRO A 179 18.21 0.94 -13.38
N LEU A 180 17.00 0.45 -13.68
CA LEU A 180 16.40 0.61 -15.01
C LEU A 180 16.20 2.10 -15.35
N GLY A 181 15.69 2.90 -14.41
CA GLY A 181 15.57 4.35 -14.56
C GLY A 181 16.93 5.03 -14.81
N LEU A 182 17.96 4.67 -14.03
CA LEU A 182 19.32 5.18 -14.24
C LEU A 182 19.90 4.77 -15.61
N SER A 183 19.57 3.57 -16.09
CA SER A 183 20.01 3.06 -17.39
C SER A 183 19.30 3.71 -18.59
N MET A 184 18.21 4.47 -18.39
CA MET A 184 17.48 5.07 -19.51
C MET A 184 18.36 6.02 -20.31
N TYR A 185 19.18 6.84 -19.67
CA TYR A 185 20.05 7.78 -20.38
C TYR A 185 21.05 7.10 -21.33
N PRO A 186 21.89 6.14 -20.89
CA PRO A 186 22.78 5.42 -21.80
C PRO A 186 22.03 4.62 -22.86
N LEU A 187 20.85 4.07 -22.54
CA LEU A 187 19.99 3.40 -23.54
C LEU A 187 19.51 4.38 -24.62
N CYS A 188 19.09 5.59 -24.26
CA CYS A 188 18.67 6.62 -25.21
C CYS A 188 19.83 7.05 -26.11
N LEU A 189 21.04 7.17 -25.56
CA LEU A 189 22.24 7.46 -26.35
C LEU A 189 22.58 6.32 -27.34
N SER A 190 22.46 5.06 -26.90
CA SER A 190 22.67 3.89 -27.76
C SER A 190 21.65 3.83 -28.90
N LEU A 191 20.36 4.06 -28.59
CA LEU A 191 19.28 4.13 -29.57
C LEU A 191 19.51 5.24 -30.59
N ARG A 192 19.95 6.43 -30.14
CA ARG A 192 20.28 7.54 -31.04
C ARG A 192 21.37 7.15 -32.05
N LYS A 193 22.46 6.53 -31.58
CA LYS A 193 23.54 6.04 -32.47
C LYS A 193 22.98 5.03 -33.47
N HIS A 194 22.14 4.11 -33.03
CA HIS A 194 21.57 3.09 -33.90
C HIS A 194 20.64 3.68 -34.98
N TYR A 195 19.81 4.66 -34.63
CA TYR A 195 18.87 5.28 -35.56
C TYR A 195 19.56 6.22 -36.56
N LEU A 196 20.62 6.92 -36.14
CA LEU A 196 21.48 7.68 -37.06
C LEU A 196 22.15 6.75 -38.08
N ALA A 197 22.71 5.61 -37.65
CA ALA A 197 23.32 4.63 -38.56
C ALA A 197 22.34 4.02 -39.57
N LYS A 198 21.04 4.03 -39.26
CA LYS A 198 19.96 3.53 -40.14
C LYS A 198 19.28 4.64 -40.97
N GLY A 199 19.70 5.90 -40.86
CA GLY A 199 19.07 7.04 -41.55
C GLY A 199 17.62 7.30 -41.11
N ILE A 200 17.24 6.91 -39.90
CA ILE A 200 15.89 7.06 -39.34
C ILE A 200 15.73 8.40 -38.61
N LEU A 201 16.83 8.93 -38.06
CA LEU A 201 16.95 10.22 -37.41
C LEU A 201 17.75 11.19 -38.27
#